data_AF-A0A7C6V0K8-F1
#
_entry.id   AF-A0A7C6V0K8-F1
#
_cell.length_a   1.000
_cell.length_b   1.000
_cell.length_c   1.000
_cell.angle_alpha   90.00
_cell.angle_beta   90.00
_cell.angle_gamma   90.00
#
_symmetry.space_group_name_H-M   'P 1'
#
loop_
_entity.id
_entity.type
_entity.pdbx_description
1 polymer ?
#
loop_
_entity_poly.entity_id
_entity_poly.type
_entity_poly.pdbx_seq_one_letter_code
_entity_poly.pdbx_strand_id
1 'polypeptide(L)'
;MNEDAVDQEMVTATVLTFPSSHHAFRAEKICQEAGIPVMVIPLPGEIRSDCGVALLLSPKLREKAEMLLHEGGVALAGGHEITREKQRARLWQRVLGTAL
;
A
#
# COMPACT_ATOMS: atom_id res chain seq x y z
N MET A 1 32.48 6.27 22.01
CA MET A 1 32.38 7.74 22.05
C MET A 1 32.62 8.21 20.63
N ASN A 2 31.67 8.64 19.81
CA ASN A 2 30.21 8.67 19.71
C ASN A 2 29.99 8.85 18.17
N GLU A 3 28.85 8.63 17.54
CA GLU A 3 27.82 9.67 17.33
C GLU A 3 27.02 9.35 16.04
N ASP A 4 26.72 8.09 15.71
CA ASP A 4 25.96 7.80 14.48
C ASP A 4 24.46 7.94 14.75
N ALA A 5 23.99 9.18 14.68
CA ALA A 5 22.58 9.54 14.61
C ALA A 5 21.92 8.78 13.46
N VAL A 6 21.30 7.65 13.77
CA VAL A 6 20.44 6.93 12.82
C VAL A 6 19.24 7.83 12.58
N ASP A 7 19.22 8.46 11.41
CA ASP A 7 18.09 9.19 10.85
C ASP A 7 16.83 8.29 10.93
N GLN A 8 16.02 8.50 11.96
CA GLN A 8 14.81 7.71 12.23
C GLN A 8 13.66 8.20 11.34
N GLU A 9 13.83 8.12 10.02
CA GLU A 9 12.77 8.49 9.10
C GLU A 9 11.73 7.35 9.04
N MET A 10 10.53 7.61 9.57
CA MET A 10 9.38 6.71 9.48
C MET A 10 8.59 7.00 8.20
N VAL A 11 8.13 5.95 7.54
CA VAL A 11 7.30 6.06 6.34
C VAL A 11 5.92 5.46 6.62
N THR A 12 4.87 6.23 6.31
CA THR A 12 3.48 5.81 6.42
C THR A 12 2.93 5.43 5.05
N ALA A 13 2.23 4.30 4.98
CA ALA A 13 1.60 3.79 3.78
C ALA A 13 0.16 3.35 4.08
N THR A 14 -0.71 3.43 3.07
CA THR A 14 -2.01 2.77 3.12
C THR A 14 -1.87 1.37 2.53
N VAL A 15 -2.49 0.40 3.21
CA VAL A 15 -2.61 -0.98 2.77
C VAL A 15 -4.08 -1.34 2.65
N LEU A 16 -4.49 -1.66 1.43
CA LEU A 16 -5.84 -2.13 1.10
C LEU A 16 -5.84 -3.65 1.07
N THR A 17 -6.79 -4.25 1.79
CA THR A 17 -7.01 -5.69 1.82
C THR A 17 -8.22 -6.06 0.98
N PHE A 18 -8.28 -7.32 0.57
CA PHE A 18 -9.28 -7.82 -0.35
C PHE A 18 -9.83 -9.17 0.11
N PRO A 19 -11.06 -9.54 -0.28
CA PRO A 19 -11.62 -10.85 0.02
C PRO A 19 -10.94 -11.99 -0.74
N SER A 20 -10.11 -11.70 -1.75
CA SER A 20 -9.31 -12.71 -2.46
C SER A 20 -8.17 -12.06 -3.24
N SER A 21 -7.17 -12.86 -3.60
CA SER A 21 -6.04 -12.41 -4.43
C SER A 21 -6.47 -11.91 -5.81
N HIS A 22 -7.51 -12.50 -6.41
CA HIS A 22 -8.10 -12.03 -7.67
C HIS A 22 -8.54 -10.57 -7.61
N HIS A 23 -9.14 -10.13 -6.49
CA HIS A 23 -9.53 -8.74 -6.30
C HIS A 23 -8.31 -7.83 -6.17
N ALA A 24 -7.26 -8.28 -5.47
CA ALA A 24 -6.03 -7.52 -5.33
C ALA A 24 -5.32 -7.27 -6.68
N PHE A 25 -5.19 -8.30 -7.52
CA PHE A 25 -4.59 -8.15 -8.85
C PHE A 25 -5.44 -7.32 -9.80
N ARG A 26 -6.77 -7.46 -9.73
CA ARG A 26 -7.68 -6.59 -10.49
C ARG A 26 -7.57 -5.13 -10.04
N ALA A 27 -7.47 -4.89 -8.73
CA ALA A 27 -7.27 -3.56 -8.18
C ALA A 27 -5.94 -2.95 -8.65
N GLU A 28 -4.86 -3.73 -8.64
CA GLU A 28 -3.55 -3.30 -9.15
C GLU A 28 -3.68 -2.81 -10.59
N LYS A 29 -4.28 -3.62 -11.47
CA LYS A 29 -4.46 -3.28 -12.87
C LYS A 29 -5.26 -1.99 -13.07
N ILE A 30 -6.41 -1.87 -12.41
CA ILE A 30 -7.27 -0.67 -12.49
C ILE A 30 -6.51 0.58 -12.03
N CYS A 31 -5.80 0.50 -10.91
CA CYS A 31 -5.00 1.62 -10.40
C CYS A 31 -3.86 1.98 -11.36
N GLN A 32 -3.14 1.01 -11.91
CA GLN A 32 -2.07 1.24 -12.88
C GLN A 32 -2.60 1.89 -14.17
N GLU A 33 -3.73 1.43 -14.69
CA GLU A 33 -4.40 2.01 -15.87
C GLU A 33 -4.85 3.46 -15.62
N ALA A 34 -5.24 3.80 -14.39
CA ALA A 34 -5.59 5.15 -13.97
C ALA A 34 -4.40 6.02 -13.53
N GLY A 35 -3.16 5.51 -13.63
CA GLY A 35 -1.94 6.21 -13.23
C GLY A 35 -1.79 6.41 -11.72
N ILE A 36 -2.47 5.62 -10.90
CA ILE A 36 -2.32 5.62 -9.44
C ILE A 36 -1.16 4.67 -9.08
N PRO A 37 -0.04 5.18 -8.53
CA PRO A 37 1.08 4.33 -8.12
C PRO A 37 0.65 3.43 -6.95
N VAL A 38 0.67 2.13 -7.21
CA VAL A 38 0.35 1.07 -6.25
C VAL A 38 1.34 -0.09 -6.39
N MET A 39 1.46 -0.93 -5.37
CA MET A 39 2.23 -2.18 -5.40
C MET A 39 1.47 -3.27 -4.68
N VAL A 40 1.34 -4.45 -5.31
CA VAL A 40 0.92 -5.65 -4.60
C VAL A 40 2.07 -6.13 -3.70
N ILE A 41 1.77 -6.30 -2.42
CA ILE A 41 2.70 -6.81 -1.40
C ILE A 41 2.13 -8.08 -0.76
N PRO A 42 2.98 -8.97 -0.22
CA PRO A 42 2.52 -9.96 0.75
C PRO A 42 1.82 -9.26 1.92
N LEU A 43 0.73 -9.85 2.41
CA LEU A 43 -0.04 -9.27 3.50
C LEU A 43 0.89 -8.99 4.71
N PRO A 44 0.95 -7.74 5.22
CA PRO A 44 1.73 -7.44 6.41
C PRO A 44 1.27 -8.29 7.60
N GLY A 45 2.20 -8.88 8.36
CA GLY A 45 1.86 -9.79 9.46
C GLY A 45 1.05 -9.17 10.62
N GLU A 46 0.94 -7.85 10.67
CA GLU A 46 0.05 -7.12 11.58
C GLU A 46 -1.42 -7.09 11.11
N ILE A 47 -1.69 -7.48 9.86
CA ILE A 47 -3.02 -7.51 9.24
C ILE A 47 -3.42 -8.97 9.00
N ARG A 48 -4.66 -9.32 9.32
CA ARG A 48 -5.23 -10.66 9.08
C ARG A 48 -6.21 -10.61 7.92
N SER A 49 -5.92 -11.39 6.87
CA SER A 49 -6.81 -11.61 5.73
C SER A 49 -6.45 -12.96 5.09
N ASP A 50 -7.46 -13.60 4.52
CA ASP A 50 -7.43 -14.87 3.81
C ASP A 50 -6.78 -14.79 2.42
N CYS A 51 -6.68 -13.60 1.82
CA CYS A 51 -6.15 -13.44 0.46
C CYS A 51 -4.62 -13.50 0.35
N GLY A 52 -3.88 -13.39 1.46
CA GLY A 52 -2.42 -13.47 1.51
C GLY A 52 -1.64 -12.30 0.88
N VAL A 53 -2.32 -11.38 0.19
CA VAL A 53 -1.72 -10.22 -0.50
C VAL A 53 -2.52 -8.94 -0.25
N ALA A 54 -1.90 -7.78 -0.43
CA ALA A 54 -2.54 -6.49 -0.25
C ALA A 54 -2.02 -5.46 -1.25
N LEU A 55 -2.77 -4.38 -1.46
CA LEU A 55 -2.32 -3.23 -2.24
C LEU A 55 -1.69 -2.20 -1.31
N LEU A 56 -0.47 -1.78 -1.61
CA LEU A 56 0.17 -0.67 -0.94
C LEU A 56 0.15 0.57 -1.82
N LEU A 57 -0.18 1.72 -1.21
CA LEU A 57 -0.18 3.01 -1.87
C LEU A 57 0.11 4.15 -0.88
N SER A 58 0.32 5.35 -1.43
CA SER A 58 0.46 6.57 -0.63
C SER A 58 -0.85 6.90 0.11
N PRO A 59 -0.79 7.30 1.39
CA PRO A 59 -1.99 7.75 2.12
C PRO A 59 -2.74 8.89 1.42
N LYS A 60 -2.01 9.76 0.71
CA LYS A 60 -2.58 10.86 -0.08
C LYS A 60 -3.46 10.40 -1.24
N LEU A 61 -3.29 9.16 -1.69
CA LEU A 61 -4.02 8.58 -2.81
C LEU A 61 -5.12 7.61 -2.37
N ARG A 62 -5.27 7.38 -1.05
CA ARG A 62 -6.23 6.44 -0.49
C ARG A 62 -7.64 6.66 -1.00
N GLU A 63 -8.19 7.86 -0.78
CA GLU A 63 -9.57 8.17 -1.14
C GLU A 63 -9.80 8.01 -2.66
N LYS A 64 -8.86 8.51 -3.47
CA LYS A 64 -8.93 8.38 -4.93
C LYS A 64 -8.91 6.92 -5.37
N ALA A 65 -8.06 6.09 -4.77
CA ALA A 65 -7.97 4.67 -5.08
C ALA A 65 -9.22 3.91 -4.62
N GLU A 66 -9.71 4.15 -3.41
CA GLU A 66 -10.92 3.51 -2.89
C GLU A 66 -12.13 3.81 -3.78
N MET A 67 -12.30 5.07 -4.20
CA MET A 67 -13.37 5.47 -5.13
C MET A 67 -13.22 4.79 -6.50
N LEU A 68 -12.03 4.84 -7.10
CA LEU A 68 -11.75 4.21 -8.40
C LEU A 68 -12.04 2.69 -8.35
N LEU A 69 -11.62 2.02 -7.28
CA LEU A 69 -11.81 0.58 -7.12
C LEU A 69 -13.28 0.23 -6.93
N HIS A 70 -14.02 1.06 -6.18
CA HIS A 70 -15.46 0.92 -6.04
C HIS A 70 -16.17 1.04 -7.40
N GLU A 71 -15.88 2.08 -8.17
CA GLU A 71 -16.43 2.28 -9.53
C GLU A 71 -16.03 1.15 -10.48
N GLY A 72 -14.81 0.61 -10.34
CA GLY A 72 -14.30 -0.53 -11.09
C GLY A 72 -14.87 -1.90 -10.67
N GLY A 73 -15.79 -1.93 -9.69
CA GLY A 73 -16.46 -3.13 -9.20
C GLY A 73 -15.55 -4.04 -8.37
N VAL A 74 -14.54 -3.50 -7.71
CA VAL A 74 -13.63 -4.25 -6.84
C VAL A 74 -13.99 -4.00 -5.38
N ALA A 75 -14.45 -5.07 -4.70
CA ALA A 75 -14.71 -5.03 -3.27
C ALA A 75 -13.40 -4.98 -2.45
N LEU A 76 -13.35 -4.07 -1.49
CA LEU A 76 -12.30 -4.01 -0.47
C LEU A 76 -12.77 -4.73 0.80
N ALA A 77 -11.86 -5.44 1.46
CA ALA A 77 -12.09 -5.98 2.80
C ALA A 77 -11.76 -4.93 3.88
N GLY A 78 -10.86 -3.98 3.59
CA GLY A 78 -10.49 -2.91 4.51
C GLY A 78 -9.33 -2.05 3.99
N GLY A 79 -9.11 -0.93 4.66
CA GLY A 79 -7.98 -0.03 4.42
C GLY A 79 -7.29 0.31 5.74
N HIS A 80 -5.99 0.06 5.81
CA HIS A 80 -5.19 0.20 7.02
C HIS A 80 -4.00 1.13 6.78
N GLU A 81 -3.69 1.97 7.75
CA GLU A 81 -2.46 2.76 7.71
C GLU A 81 -1.39 2.06 8.53
N ILE A 82 -0.22 1.88 7.91
CA ILE A 82 0.92 1.25 8.55
C ILE A 82 2.12 2.18 8.46
N THR A 83 2.82 2.33 9.57
CA THR A 83 4.03 3.15 9.66
C THR A 83 5.21 2.25 9.96
N ARG A 84 6.27 2.33 9.15
CA ARG A 84 7.48 1.53 9.30
C ARG A 84 8.73 2.38 9.16
N GLU A 85 9.82 1.91 9.76
CA GLU A 85 11.13 2.51 9.54
C GLU A 85 11.50 2.41 8.05
N LYS A 86 11.94 3.53 7.47
CA LYS A 86 12.29 3.63 6.06
C LYS A 86 13.34 2.60 5.63
N GLN A 87 14.27 2.24 6.52
CA GLN A 87 15.29 1.20 6.31
C GLN A 87 14.71 -0.21 6.10
N ARG A 88 13.56 -0.53 6.73
CA ARG A 88 12.85 -1.82 6.62
C ARG A 88 11.77 -1.81 5.54
N ALA A 89 11.44 -0.64 5.00
CA ALA A 89 10.42 -0.42 3.98
C ALA A 89 11.00 0.00 2.62
N ARG A 90 12.24 -0.42 2.29
CA ARG A 90 12.94 -0.02 1.05
C ARG A 90 12.12 -0.26 -0.22
N LEU A 91 11.35 -1.35 -0.28
CA LEU A 91 10.49 -1.65 -1.42
C LEU A 91 9.32 -0.66 -1.57
N TRP A 92 8.77 -0.15 -0.45
CA TRP A 92 7.65 0.78 -0.45
C TRP A 92 8.05 2.17 -0.95
N GLN A 93 9.32 2.54 -0.79
CA GLN A 93 9.83 3.84 -1.24
C GLN A 93 9.60 4.07 -2.73
N ARG A 94 9.61 3.01 -3.56
CA ARG A 94 9.35 3.12 -5.01
C ARG A 94 7.93 3.62 -5.31
N VAL A 95 6.96 3.32 -4.46
CA VAL A 95 5.57 3.72 -4.64
C VAL A 95 5.31 5.04 -3.92
N LEU A 96 5.81 5.16 -2.70
CA LEU A 96 5.56 6.31 -1.83
C LEU A 96 6.38 7.55 -2.23
N GLY A 97 7.53 7.36 -2.87
CA GLY A 97 8.40 8.44 -3.36
C GLY A 97 8.05 8.97 -4.74
N THR A 98 7.08 8.39 -5.44
CA THR A 98 6.67 8.80 -6.81
C THR A 98 5.52 9.82 -6.78
N ALA A 99 5.22 10.42 -5.63
CA ALA A 99 4.35 11.58 -5.54
C ALA A 99 5.15 12.85 -5.92
N LEU A 100 5.36 13.04 -7.22
CA LEU A 100 5.93 14.25 -7.81
C LEU A 100 4.84 14.98 -8.61
#